data_AF-A0A964EMZ9-F1
#
_entry.id   AF-A0A964EMZ9-F1
#
_cell.length_a   1.000
_cell.length_b   1.000
_cell.length_c   1.000
_cell.angle_alpha   90.00
_cell.angle_beta   90.00
_cell.angle_gamma   90.00
#
_symmetry.space_group_name_H-M   'P 1'
#
loop_
_entity.id
_entity.type
_entity.pdbx_description
1 polymer ?
#
loop_
_entity_poly.entity_id
_entity_poly.type
_entity_poly.pdbx_seq_one_letter_code
_entity_poly.pdbx_strand_id
1 'polypeptide(L)'
;MRKVKSFLIVLMTTGTIVANAASISGPACVSEFDLNINYTCNGASGLGYTANYFEWHAPSNGYFGSKTTPSQTTTTTTNKVDVKFGQYGSGTLICYYSYKEVVKGQVNIIPLGSVSYSIATKLAFKLDSWSGNPSPPNPGTYTYSIQAVPGATSYTWHLPSGWTGSSTTNSINATAGLNANSGFILITANGVSMCDNTANYYVTVDENCWASSNLFGPAIKKMNGFDVNNGWGDARLERRVADVNADGKADIIGFGYDGVYVSKSNGSTFGSTAKWVTGFDVNNGWGDERLLRLVADVNGDRKADIVGFGYDGVYVSLSSGSSFGPASKWLSGFDVNNGWGDSRLPRFIVDVNGDKKGDIVGFAYDGVYVSLSNGSSFGPASKWLSGFDVNNGWGDSRLTRRMADVNADGKADIIGFGYDGVYVSLSKGSYFGPAYKWRSGFDVNNGWGAPEKPRFVADVDGCKKASIVAFYYCGVHVSRSTGSSFNGDELAIKGFGTDQGWGDSRLLRELGDFNGDGEADIFGFGYDGVYVSITQSPIGCAQVPGRAVSAIGKTSGESFESDKNQVQVYPNPTNGITILRGDILAGSSLEVIDATGKVVYLIDVAEQNETSVDLSALPKGLYFLRIQNKDAVIQKKIMLL
;
A
#
# COMPACT_ATOMS: atom_id res chain seq x y z
N MET A 1 -77.06 -7.08 -68.53
CA MET A 1 -76.79 -8.54 -68.62
C MET A 1 -75.27 -8.70 -68.48
N ARG A 2 -74.69 -9.64 -67.70
CA ARG A 2 -75.19 -10.89 -67.09
C ARG A 2 -74.96 -10.94 -65.57
N LYS A 3 -75.70 -11.81 -64.86
CA LYS A 3 -75.41 -12.25 -63.49
C LYS A 3 -74.37 -13.39 -63.50
N VAL A 4 -73.48 -13.43 -62.51
CA VAL A 4 -72.92 -14.64 -61.89
C VAL A 4 -72.88 -14.36 -60.38
N LYS A 5 -73.94 -14.72 -59.65
CA LYS A 5 -74.01 -15.90 -58.76
C LYS A 5 -72.96 -15.90 -57.64
N SER A 6 -73.46 -15.63 -56.43
CA SER A 6 -72.77 -15.65 -55.15
C SER A 6 -72.19 -17.02 -54.78
N PHE A 7 -71.18 -17.02 -53.92
CA PHE A 7 -71.03 -18.06 -52.91
C PHE A 7 -71.15 -17.45 -51.52
N LEU A 8 -71.94 -18.14 -50.69
CA LEU A 8 -72.22 -17.81 -49.31
C LEU A 8 -71.28 -18.65 -48.44
N ILE A 9 -70.43 -18.03 -47.64
CA ILE A 9 -69.89 -18.67 -46.43
C ILE A 9 -70.48 -17.91 -45.25
N VAL A 10 -71.45 -18.54 -44.61
CA VAL A 10 -72.19 -18.06 -43.45
C VAL A 10 -71.92 -19.03 -42.30
N LEU A 11 -71.88 -18.49 -41.08
CA LEU A 11 -71.57 -19.12 -39.79
C LEU A 11 -70.06 -19.29 -39.56
N MET A 12 -69.47 -18.50 -38.65
CA MET A 12 -69.59 -18.61 -37.17
C MET A 12 -68.97 -19.89 -36.63
N THR A 13 -67.84 -19.75 -35.93
CA THR A 13 -67.79 -19.93 -34.47
C THR A 13 -66.45 -19.37 -33.97
N THR A 14 -66.47 -18.64 -32.85
CA THR A 14 -65.25 -18.15 -32.21
C THR A 14 -64.52 -19.31 -31.54
N GLY A 15 -63.43 -19.77 -32.16
CA GLY A 15 -62.48 -20.68 -31.51
C GLY A 15 -61.95 -20.01 -30.25
N THR A 16 -62.41 -20.47 -29.08
CA THR A 16 -62.04 -19.86 -27.80
C THR A 16 -60.75 -20.48 -27.32
N ILE A 17 -59.67 -19.71 -27.27
CA ILE A 17 -58.41 -20.14 -26.64
C ILE A 17 -58.60 -20.02 -25.14
N VAL A 18 -58.54 -21.14 -24.42
CA VAL A 18 -58.56 -21.15 -22.95
C VAL A 18 -57.13 -21.39 -22.46
N ALA A 19 -56.50 -20.35 -21.92
CA ALA A 19 -55.23 -20.49 -21.21
C ALA A 19 -55.53 -20.93 -19.78
N ASN A 20 -55.25 -22.20 -19.45
CA ASN A 20 -55.74 -22.79 -18.20
C ASN A 20 -54.92 -22.41 -16.96
N ALA A 21 -53.65 -22.03 -17.11
CA ALA A 21 -52.86 -21.24 -16.16
C ALA A 21 -51.49 -20.92 -16.79
N ALA A 22 -50.93 -19.75 -16.45
CA ALA A 22 -49.49 -19.54 -16.47
C ALA A 22 -48.98 -19.63 -15.02
N SER A 23 -48.09 -20.58 -14.73
CA SER A 23 -47.48 -20.72 -13.41
C SER A 23 -46.01 -20.32 -13.47
N ILE A 24 -45.63 -19.31 -12.68
CA ILE A 24 -44.24 -18.92 -12.46
C ILE A 24 -43.78 -19.60 -11.17
N SER A 25 -42.83 -20.52 -11.27
CA SER A 25 -42.21 -21.21 -10.14
C SER A 25 -40.77 -20.73 -9.97
N GLY A 26 -40.54 -19.79 -9.07
CA GLY A 26 -39.20 -19.29 -8.74
C GLY A 26 -39.26 -18.24 -7.62
N PRO A 27 -38.15 -17.97 -6.92
CA PRO A 27 -38.08 -16.88 -5.95
C PRO A 27 -38.24 -15.51 -6.64
N ALA A 28 -38.71 -14.51 -5.89
CA ALA A 28 -39.19 -13.23 -6.44
C ALA A 28 -38.13 -12.31 -7.08
N CYS A 29 -36.85 -12.73 -7.08
CA CYS A 29 -35.72 -12.00 -7.67
C CYS A 29 -34.80 -13.02 -8.37
N VAL A 30 -34.82 -13.05 -9.71
CA VAL A 30 -33.97 -13.90 -10.56
C VAL A 30 -33.60 -13.17 -11.85
N SER A 31 -32.44 -13.46 -12.44
CA SER A 31 -31.97 -12.85 -13.70
C SER A 31 -32.55 -13.49 -14.97
N GLU A 32 -32.98 -14.75 -14.88
CA GLU A 32 -33.72 -15.50 -15.90
C GLU A 32 -34.87 -16.26 -15.21
N PHE A 33 -35.96 -16.49 -15.93
CA PHE A 33 -37.02 -17.41 -15.48
C PHE A 33 -37.60 -18.21 -16.67
N ASP A 34 -37.98 -19.45 -16.41
CA ASP A 34 -38.70 -20.30 -17.36
C ASP A 34 -40.21 -20.11 -17.16
N LEU A 35 -40.92 -19.74 -18.23
CA LEU A 35 -42.39 -19.65 -18.21
C LEU A 35 -43.01 -20.89 -18.85
N ASN A 36 -43.78 -21.64 -18.06
CA ASN A 36 -44.56 -22.76 -18.56
C ASN A 36 -45.97 -22.26 -18.94
N ILE A 37 -46.26 -22.17 -20.25
CA ILE A 37 -47.61 -21.86 -20.76
C ILE A 37 -48.28 -23.14 -21.24
N ASN A 38 -49.34 -23.56 -20.54
CA ASN A 38 -50.23 -24.64 -21.00
C ASN A 38 -51.43 -24.05 -21.73
N TYR A 39 -51.65 -24.44 -22.98
CA TYR A 39 -52.77 -23.98 -23.80
C TYR A 39 -53.40 -25.10 -24.63
N THR A 40 -54.65 -24.88 -25.03
CA THR A 40 -55.43 -25.79 -25.89
C THR A 40 -56.09 -24.97 -27.00
N CYS A 41 -55.78 -25.26 -28.27
CA CYS A 41 -56.52 -24.71 -29.41
C CYS A 41 -57.57 -25.72 -29.87
N ASN A 42 -58.85 -25.45 -29.60
CA ASN A 42 -59.96 -26.27 -30.07
C ASN A 42 -60.36 -25.85 -31.50
N GLY A 43 -60.19 -26.75 -32.47
CA GLY A 43 -60.69 -26.58 -33.83
C GLY A 43 -62.04 -27.28 -34.01
N ALA A 44 -62.90 -26.74 -34.90
CA ALA A 44 -64.16 -27.39 -35.24
C ALA A 44 -63.89 -28.69 -36.02
N SER A 45 -64.12 -29.84 -35.37
CA SER A 45 -63.92 -31.16 -35.95
C SER A 45 -65.00 -31.47 -37.00
N GLY A 46 -64.64 -31.41 -38.29
CA GLY A 46 -65.57 -31.82 -39.36
C GLY A 46 -65.11 -31.62 -40.82
N LEU A 47 -64.11 -30.77 -41.10
CA LEU A 47 -63.80 -30.32 -42.47
C LEU A 47 -62.31 -30.43 -42.88
N GLY A 48 -61.56 -31.38 -42.30
CA GLY A 48 -60.21 -31.72 -42.78
C GLY A 48 -59.10 -30.70 -42.46
N TYR A 49 -59.32 -29.84 -41.46
CA TYR A 49 -58.32 -28.88 -40.98
C TYR A 49 -57.22 -29.55 -40.15
N THR A 50 -55.97 -29.12 -40.36
CA THR A 50 -54.80 -29.49 -39.54
C THR A 50 -54.14 -28.23 -38.99
N ALA A 51 -53.97 -28.15 -37.66
CA ALA A 51 -53.21 -27.08 -37.03
C ALA A 51 -51.71 -27.35 -37.24
N ASN A 52 -51.04 -26.53 -38.07
CA ASN A 52 -49.76 -26.90 -38.66
C ASN A 52 -48.52 -26.17 -38.10
N TYR A 53 -48.66 -25.00 -37.47
CA TYR A 53 -47.58 -24.38 -36.68
C TYR A 53 -48.09 -23.23 -35.79
N PHE A 54 -47.22 -22.78 -34.88
CA PHE A 54 -47.42 -21.59 -34.03
C PHE A 54 -46.32 -20.56 -34.29
N GLU A 55 -46.66 -19.28 -34.22
CA GLU A 55 -45.72 -18.17 -34.24
C GLU A 55 -45.88 -17.33 -32.97
N TRP A 56 -44.75 -17.01 -32.34
CA TRP A 56 -44.68 -16.14 -31.17
C TRP A 56 -44.14 -14.78 -31.61
N HIS A 57 -44.85 -13.72 -31.23
CA HIS A 57 -44.44 -12.35 -31.52
C HIS A 57 -44.03 -11.64 -30.24
N ALA A 58 -42.74 -11.32 -30.14
CA ALA A 58 -42.19 -10.42 -29.14
C ALA A 58 -42.39 -8.95 -29.56
N PRO A 59 -42.53 -8.02 -28.60
CA PRO A 59 -42.10 -6.64 -28.77
C PRO A 59 -40.59 -6.61 -29.06
N SER A 60 -40.12 -5.57 -29.75
CA SER A 60 -38.81 -5.47 -30.42
C SER A 60 -37.54 -5.55 -29.54
N ASN A 61 -37.65 -5.77 -28.23
CA ASN A 61 -36.58 -5.52 -27.26
C ASN A 61 -36.27 -6.78 -26.41
N GLY A 62 -35.74 -7.86 -27.01
CA GLY A 62 -35.34 -9.07 -26.26
C GLY A 62 -34.73 -10.21 -27.10
N TYR A 63 -34.03 -11.15 -26.44
CA TYR A 63 -33.13 -12.18 -27.01
C TYR A 63 -33.14 -13.43 -26.09
N PHE A 64 -33.01 -14.70 -26.51
CA PHE A 64 -33.06 -15.34 -27.83
C PHE A 64 -33.21 -16.89 -27.68
N GLY A 65 -34.02 -17.56 -28.52
CA GLY A 65 -34.08 -19.04 -28.64
C GLY A 65 -34.98 -19.77 -27.62
N SER A 66 -35.59 -20.94 -27.92
CA SER A 66 -35.45 -21.84 -29.08
C SER A 66 -36.82 -22.36 -29.58
N LYS A 67 -36.84 -23.06 -30.72
CA LYS A 67 -38.06 -23.52 -31.41
C LYS A 67 -38.21 -25.05 -31.32
N THR A 68 -39.19 -25.55 -30.56
CA THR A 68 -39.53 -26.98 -30.53
C THR A 68 -40.69 -27.30 -31.49
N THR A 69 -40.46 -28.25 -32.39
CA THR A 69 -41.46 -28.73 -33.36
C THR A 69 -42.47 -29.68 -32.68
N PRO A 70 -43.79 -29.52 -32.87
CA PRO A 70 -44.77 -30.49 -32.38
C PRO A 70 -44.62 -31.85 -33.10
N SER A 71 -44.67 -32.95 -32.34
CA SER A 71 -44.74 -34.30 -32.89
C SER A 71 -46.16 -34.88 -32.77
N GLN A 72 -46.74 -35.16 -33.94
CA GLN A 72 -47.88 -36.05 -34.23
C GLN A 72 -49.24 -35.91 -33.50
N THR A 73 -50.23 -35.66 -34.37
CA THR A 73 -51.64 -36.08 -34.36
C THR A 73 -52.11 -37.13 -33.34
N THR A 74 -52.81 -36.66 -32.30
CA THR A 74 -54.16 -37.17 -31.92
C THR A 74 -55.04 -35.98 -31.53
N THR A 75 -56.37 -36.16 -31.47
CA THR A 75 -57.36 -35.08 -31.63
C THR A 75 -57.57 -34.11 -30.45
N THR A 76 -56.80 -34.21 -29.36
CA THR A 76 -56.76 -33.20 -28.28
C THR A 76 -55.35 -33.12 -27.68
N THR A 77 -54.51 -32.20 -28.16
CA THR A 77 -53.17 -31.98 -27.62
C THR A 77 -53.12 -30.75 -26.70
N THR A 78 -52.69 -30.95 -25.46
CA THR A 78 -52.14 -29.87 -24.63
C THR A 78 -50.69 -29.69 -25.05
N ASN A 79 -50.34 -28.50 -25.57
CA ASN A 79 -48.98 -28.20 -25.99
C ASN A 79 -48.28 -27.35 -24.92
N LYS A 80 -47.00 -27.65 -24.68
CA LYS A 80 -46.11 -26.91 -23.79
C LYS A 80 -45.12 -26.13 -24.65
N VAL A 81 -44.93 -24.85 -24.35
CA VAL A 81 -43.88 -24.02 -24.94
C VAL A 81 -43.04 -23.47 -23.81
N ASP A 82 -41.75 -23.79 -23.84
CA ASP A 82 -40.77 -23.30 -22.89
C ASP A 82 -40.11 -22.05 -23.47
N VAL A 83 -40.39 -20.90 -22.85
CA VAL A 83 -39.83 -19.60 -23.27
C VAL A 83 -38.92 -19.09 -22.15
N LYS A 84 -37.65 -18.85 -22.50
CA LYS A 84 -36.71 -18.10 -21.67
C LYS A 84 -36.87 -16.61 -21.92
N PHE A 85 -36.97 -15.83 -20.84
CA PHE A 85 -37.08 -14.37 -20.92
C PHE A 85 -35.81 -13.68 -20.42
N GLY A 86 -35.42 -12.62 -21.14
CA GLY A 86 -34.52 -11.59 -20.64
C GLY A 86 -35.25 -10.51 -19.83
N GLN A 87 -34.54 -9.42 -19.51
CA GLN A 87 -34.88 -8.44 -18.47
C GLN A 87 -36.30 -7.83 -18.47
N TYR A 88 -37.03 -7.82 -19.59
CA TYR A 88 -38.47 -7.52 -19.64
C TYR A 88 -39.14 -8.30 -20.78
N GLY A 89 -40.41 -8.68 -20.60
CA GLY A 89 -41.21 -9.31 -21.65
C GLY A 89 -42.71 -9.20 -21.43
N SER A 90 -43.39 -8.46 -22.30
CA SER A 90 -44.77 -8.77 -22.71
C SER A 90 -44.72 -9.56 -24.01
N GLY A 91 -45.79 -10.26 -24.37
CA GLY A 91 -45.81 -11.05 -25.59
C GLY A 91 -47.21 -11.50 -25.99
N THR A 92 -47.35 -11.84 -27.27
CA THR A 92 -48.60 -12.34 -27.83
C THR A 92 -48.37 -13.69 -28.47
N LEU A 93 -49.08 -14.71 -27.98
CA LEU A 93 -49.15 -16.01 -28.63
C LEU A 93 -50.34 -16.01 -29.62
N ILE A 94 -50.10 -16.38 -30.87
CA ILE A 94 -51.13 -16.42 -31.91
C ILE A 94 -51.28 -17.86 -32.43
N CYS A 95 -52.52 -18.35 -32.42
CA CYS A 95 -52.85 -19.69 -32.93
C CYS A 95 -53.29 -19.57 -34.40
N TYR A 96 -52.53 -20.18 -35.31
CA TYR A 96 -52.79 -20.18 -36.74
C TYR A 96 -53.36 -21.52 -37.19
N TYR A 97 -54.36 -21.47 -38.07
CA TYR A 97 -54.79 -22.63 -38.85
C TYR A 97 -54.46 -22.39 -40.32
N SER A 98 -53.93 -23.42 -40.97
CA SER A 98 -53.78 -23.46 -42.42
C SER A 98 -54.72 -24.50 -43.00
N TYR A 99 -55.35 -24.16 -44.11
CA TYR A 99 -56.09 -25.13 -44.92
C TYR A 99 -55.60 -25.08 -46.36
N LYS A 100 -55.62 -26.24 -47.02
CA LYS A 100 -55.17 -26.38 -48.40
C LYS A 100 -56.39 -26.56 -49.30
N GLU A 101 -56.85 -25.47 -49.89
CA GLU A 101 -57.95 -25.52 -50.85
C GLU A 101 -57.46 -26.17 -52.15
N VAL A 102 -58.05 -27.29 -52.54
CA VAL A 102 -57.58 -28.10 -53.69
C VAL A 102 -58.12 -27.56 -55.02
N VAL A 103 -57.97 -26.26 -55.24
CA VAL A 103 -57.99 -25.63 -56.58
C VAL A 103 -56.98 -24.48 -56.57
N LYS A 104 -55.96 -24.54 -57.45
CA LYS A 104 -54.84 -23.57 -57.60
C LYS A 104 -53.76 -23.49 -56.50
N GLY A 105 -53.76 -24.37 -55.49
CA GLY A 105 -52.53 -24.75 -54.77
C GLY A 105 -51.87 -23.69 -53.86
N GLN A 106 -52.51 -22.54 -53.61
CA GLN A 106 -52.11 -21.62 -52.55
C GLN A 106 -52.59 -22.15 -51.19
N VAL A 107 -51.76 -22.04 -50.16
CA VAL A 107 -52.14 -22.30 -48.77
C VAL A 107 -52.50 -20.97 -48.13
N ASN A 108 -53.76 -20.81 -47.75
CA ASN A 108 -54.20 -19.62 -47.01
C ASN A 108 -54.07 -19.90 -45.51
N ILE A 109 -53.45 -18.95 -44.80
CA ILE A 109 -53.21 -19.01 -43.36
C ILE A 109 -54.05 -17.92 -42.72
N ILE A 110 -54.92 -18.28 -41.78
CA ILE A 110 -55.84 -17.33 -41.13
C ILE A 110 -55.58 -17.37 -39.61
N PRO A 111 -55.23 -16.23 -38.98
CA PRO A 111 -55.17 -16.12 -37.52
C PRO A 111 -56.60 -16.11 -36.96
N LEU A 112 -56.89 -16.98 -35.98
CA LEU A 112 -58.23 -17.09 -35.38
C LEU A 112 -58.34 -16.53 -33.96
N GLY A 113 -57.22 -16.21 -33.31
CA GLY A 113 -57.20 -15.58 -31.99
C GLY A 113 -55.80 -15.34 -31.46
N SER A 114 -55.69 -14.39 -30.53
CA SER A 114 -54.45 -14.04 -29.84
C SER A 114 -54.68 -14.02 -28.32
N VAL A 115 -53.66 -14.42 -27.56
CA VAL A 115 -53.61 -14.23 -26.11
C VAL A 115 -52.38 -13.39 -25.78
N SER A 116 -52.62 -12.23 -25.15
CA SER A 116 -51.57 -11.33 -24.66
C SER A 116 -51.31 -11.61 -23.19
N TYR A 117 -50.05 -11.59 -22.77
CA TYR A 117 -49.67 -11.65 -21.36
C TYR A 117 -48.66 -10.54 -21.02
N SER A 118 -48.62 -10.18 -19.75
CA SER A 118 -47.60 -9.29 -19.17
C SER A 118 -47.13 -9.89 -17.85
N ILE A 119 -45.81 -9.86 -17.63
CA ILE A 119 -45.16 -10.30 -16.40
C ILE A 119 -44.37 -9.13 -15.85
N ALA A 120 -44.57 -8.84 -14.57
CA ALA A 120 -43.86 -7.80 -13.84
C ALA A 120 -42.97 -8.44 -12.75
N THR A 121 -41.76 -8.82 -13.13
CA THR A 121 -40.71 -9.25 -12.18
C THR A 121 -39.96 -8.04 -11.62
N LYS A 122 -39.55 -8.08 -10.35
CA LYS A 122 -38.62 -7.10 -9.80
C LYS A 122 -37.19 -7.42 -10.26
N LEU A 123 -36.42 -6.41 -10.64
CA LEU A 123 -35.08 -6.59 -11.21
C LEU A 123 -34.02 -6.78 -10.13
N ALA A 124 -33.01 -7.60 -10.43
CA ALA A 124 -31.69 -7.49 -9.81
C ALA A 124 -30.80 -6.62 -10.73
N PHE A 125 -30.12 -5.62 -10.17
CA PHE A 125 -29.09 -4.84 -10.88
C PHE A 125 -27.86 -4.81 -10.00
N LYS A 126 -26.72 -5.28 -10.53
CA LYS A 126 -25.47 -5.30 -9.79
C LYS A 126 -24.87 -3.90 -9.72
N LEU A 127 -24.90 -3.30 -8.52
CA LEU A 127 -24.35 -1.98 -8.23
C LEU A 127 -22.83 -2.05 -8.00
N ASP A 128 -22.10 -2.49 -9.03
CA ASP A 128 -20.69 -2.87 -8.90
C ASP A 128 -19.71 -1.77 -9.33
N SER A 129 -20.15 -0.81 -10.16
CA SER A 129 -19.29 0.23 -10.75
C SER A 129 -19.08 1.42 -9.82
N TRP A 130 -18.24 1.22 -8.82
CA TRP A 130 -17.77 2.26 -7.89
C TRP A 130 -16.57 3.05 -8.42
N SER A 131 -16.49 4.30 -7.97
CA SER A 131 -15.32 5.19 -8.06
C SER A 131 -15.02 5.76 -6.67
N GLY A 132 -13.73 5.82 -6.31
CA GLY A 132 -13.26 6.28 -4.99
C GLY A 132 -11.87 5.74 -4.67
N ASN A 133 -11.27 6.23 -3.58
CA ASN A 133 -10.00 5.69 -3.05
C ASN A 133 -10.30 4.58 -2.02
N PRO A 134 -9.79 3.33 -2.18
CA PRO A 134 -9.99 2.25 -1.21
C PRO A 134 -9.10 2.36 0.04
N SER A 135 -8.02 3.14 0.00
CA SER A 135 -7.12 3.41 1.13
C SER A 135 -6.91 4.91 1.33
N PRO A 136 -7.98 5.67 1.67
CA PRO A 136 -7.92 7.13 1.80
C PRO A 136 -7.04 7.58 2.97
N PRO A 137 -6.11 8.54 2.75
CA PRO A 137 -5.39 9.19 3.86
C PRO A 137 -6.35 9.87 4.86
N ASN A 138 -5.90 10.04 6.11
CA ASN A 138 -6.69 10.65 7.18
C ASN A 138 -5.91 11.85 7.79
N PRO A 139 -6.55 12.99 8.12
CA PRO A 139 -7.90 13.39 7.72
C PRO A 139 -7.93 13.91 6.28
N GLY A 140 -9.10 13.84 5.64
CA GLY A 140 -9.27 14.28 4.26
C GLY A 140 -10.68 14.10 3.72
N THR A 141 -11.03 14.83 2.67
CA THR A 141 -12.32 14.73 1.96
C THR A 141 -12.12 14.06 0.61
N TYR A 142 -12.90 13.02 0.34
CA TYR A 142 -12.80 12.16 -0.84
C TYR A 142 -14.16 12.02 -1.53
N THR A 143 -14.17 12.05 -2.86
CA THR A 143 -15.38 11.81 -3.64
C THR A 143 -15.54 10.32 -3.90
N TYR A 144 -16.68 9.77 -3.48
CA TYR A 144 -17.10 8.41 -3.80
C TYR A 144 -18.35 8.47 -4.66
N SER A 145 -18.43 7.66 -5.72
CA SER A 145 -19.59 7.65 -6.60
C SER A 145 -19.85 6.28 -7.21
N ILE A 146 -21.08 6.08 -7.69
CA ILE A 146 -21.47 4.95 -8.52
C ILE A 146 -22.03 5.45 -9.86
N GLN A 147 -22.14 4.57 -10.85
CA GLN A 147 -22.95 4.86 -12.04
C GLN A 147 -24.41 5.15 -11.64
N ALA A 148 -25.01 6.18 -12.25
CA ALA A 148 -26.38 6.57 -11.95
C ALA A 148 -27.38 5.45 -12.29
N VAL A 149 -28.22 5.11 -11.32
CA VAL A 149 -29.23 4.05 -11.40
C VAL A 149 -30.47 4.56 -12.13
N PRO A 150 -30.90 3.93 -13.24
CA PRO A 150 -32.10 4.33 -13.97
C PRO A 150 -33.35 4.28 -13.08
N GLY A 151 -34.12 5.37 -13.07
CA GLY A 151 -35.36 5.48 -12.27
C GLY A 151 -35.16 5.84 -10.80
N ALA A 152 -33.92 5.97 -10.30
CA ALA A 152 -33.69 6.44 -8.94
C ALA A 152 -34.04 7.93 -8.80
N THR A 153 -34.82 8.26 -7.77
CA THR A 153 -35.26 9.64 -7.47
C THR A 153 -34.35 10.35 -6.47
N SER A 154 -33.60 9.59 -5.68
CA SER A 154 -32.57 10.07 -4.76
C SER A 154 -31.69 8.90 -4.31
N TYR A 155 -30.63 9.19 -3.56
CA TYR A 155 -29.75 8.21 -2.95
C TYR A 155 -29.62 8.47 -1.44
N THR A 156 -29.45 7.40 -0.68
CA THR A 156 -29.16 7.45 0.77
C THR A 156 -27.76 6.90 1.00
N TRP A 157 -26.91 7.65 1.71
CA TRP A 157 -25.53 7.28 1.99
C TRP A 157 -25.33 7.00 3.48
N HIS A 158 -24.59 5.94 3.81
CA HIS A 158 -24.10 5.67 5.16
C HIS A 158 -22.57 5.53 5.11
N LEU A 159 -21.89 6.17 6.06
CA LEU A 159 -20.43 6.20 6.14
C LEU A 159 -19.93 5.43 7.39
N PRO A 160 -18.68 4.93 7.40
CA PRO A 160 -18.11 4.29 8.58
C PRO A 160 -17.99 5.24 9.78
N SER A 161 -17.75 4.70 10.98
CA SER A 161 -17.54 5.51 12.18
C SER A 161 -16.38 6.51 11.99
N GLY A 162 -16.56 7.75 12.47
CA GLY A 162 -15.60 8.85 12.35
C GLY A 162 -15.53 9.51 10.96
N TRP A 163 -16.30 9.03 9.98
CA TRP A 163 -16.53 9.74 8.72
C TRP A 163 -17.73 10.68 8.81
N THR A 164 -17.72 11.73 7.98
CA THR A 164 -18.80 12.72 7.87
C THR A 164 -19.07 13.07 6.41
N GLY A 165 -20.29 13.54 6.10
CA GLY A 165 -20.68 13.89 4.73
C GLY A 165 -22.11 13.47 4.44
N SER A 166 -22.73 14.10 3.44
CA SER A 166 -24.09 13.80 3.02
C SER A 166 -24.28 14.12 1.55
N SER A 167 -25.05 13.29 0.84
CA SER A 167 -25.52 13.56 -0.52
C SER A 167 -26.85 12.89 -0.76
N THR A 168 -27.60 13.38 -1.75
CA THR A 168 -28.81 12.75 -2.28
C THR A 168 -28.65 12.28 -3.73
N THR A 169 -27.45 12.41 -4.30
CA THR A 169 -27.10 12.00 -5.67
C THR A 169 -26.23 10.73 -5.66
N ASN A 170 -25.91 10.21 -6.85
CA ASN A 170 -25.03 9.05 -7.05
C ASN A 170 -23.54 9.33 -6.72
N SER A 171 -23.22 10.47 -6.11
CA SER A 171 -21.87 10.88 -5.70
C SER A 171 -21.92 11.59 -4.35
N ILE A 172 -20.96 11.32 -3.46
CA ILE A 172 -20.80 11.94 -2.15
C ILE A 172 -19.37 12.43 -1.96
N ASN A 173 -19.21 13.59 -1.31
CA ASN A 173 -17.93 13.99 -0.71
C ASN A 173 -17.94 13.54 0.76
N ALA A 174 -17.23 12.46 1.05
CA ALA A 174 -17.09 11.90 2.39
C ALA A 174 -15.76 12.35 3.00
N THR A 175 -15.81 12.86 4.23
CA THR A 175 -14.65 13.37 4.98
C THR A 175 -14.29 12.41 6.09
N ALA A 176 -13.12 11.80 6.00
CA ALA A 176 -12.48 11.08 7.10
C ALA A 176 -12.01 12.10 8.15
N GLY A 177 -12.62 12.10 9.33
CA GLY A 177 -12.10 12.81 10.50
C GLY A 177 -10.96 12.03 11.15
N LEU A 178 -10.25 12.66 12.11
CA LEU A 178 -9.08 12.06 12.77
C LEU A 178 -9.33 10.64 13.30
N ASN A 179 -10.52 10.38 13.84
CA ASN A 179 -10.94 9.08 14.41
C ASN A 179 -11.75 8.24 13.41
N ALA A 180 -11.55 8.42 12.10
CA ALA A 180 -12.20 7.63 11.06
C ALA A 180 -11.69 6.18 11.08
N ASN A 181 -12.63 5.24 11.13
CA ASN A 181 -12.32 3.82 11.06
C ASN A 181 -12.44 3.29 9.62
N SER A 182 -11.71 2.22 9.35
CA SER A 182 -11.96 1.34 8.20
C SER A 182 -13.39 0.77 8.25
N GLY A 183 -14.01 0.54 7.10
CA GLY A 183 -15.35 -0.02 7.01
C GLY A 183 -16.01 0.18 5.65
N PHE A 184 -17.28 -0.21 5.54
CA PHE A 184 -18.05 -0.03 4.31
C PHE A 184 -18.69 1.36 4.25
N ILE A 185 -18.45 2.09 3.17
CA ILE A 185 -19.36 3.10 2.65
C ILE A 185 -20.52 2.37 1.99
N LEU A 186 -21.76 2.67 2.38
CA LEU A 186 -22.97 2.08 1.83
C LEU A 186 -23.78 3.14 1.09
N ILE A 187 -24.32 2.79 -0.07
CA ILE A 187 -25.28 3.61 -0.82
C ILE A 187 -26.54 2.81 -1.10
N THR A 188 -27.70 3.47 -1.01
CA THR A 188 -29.01 2.94 -1.39
C THR A 188 -29.63 3.85 -2.46
N ALA A 189 -30.04 3.29 -3.59
CA ALA A 189 -30.87 3.98 -4.57
C ALA A 189 -32.35 3.97 -4.12
N ASN A 190 -32.97 5.15 -4.05
CA ASN A 190 -34.35 5.33 -3.61
C ASN A 190 -35.30 5.53 -4.81
N GLY A 191 -36.58 5.16 -4.65
CA GLY A 191 -37.61 5.35 -5.69
C GLY A 191 -37.62 4.32 -6.82
N VAL A 192 -36.69 3.37 -6.77
CA VAL A 192 -36.56 2.24 -7.72
C VAL A 192 -37.41 1.04 -7.33
N SER A 193 -37.83 0.25 -8.32
CA SER A 193 -38.65 -0.97 -8.15
C SER A 193 -37.85 -2.28 -8.10
N MET A 194 -36.52 -2.19 -8.08
CA MET A 194 -35.58 -3.32 -8.07
C MET A 194 -35.43 -4.00 -6.70
N CYS A 195 -35.00 -5.26 -6.69
CA CYS A 195 -34.62 -6.03 -5.50
C CYS A 195 -33.29 -5.55 -4.93
N ASP A 196 -32.26 -5.42 -5.78
CA ASP A 196 -30.91 -5.02 -5.39
C ASP A 196 -30.74 -3.51 -5.62
N ASN A 197 -31.05 -2.71 -4.61
CA ASN A 197 -30.91 -1.26 -4.66
C ASN A 197 -29.80 -0.72 -3.73
N THR A 198 -28.98 -1.60 -3.15
CA THR A 198 -27.87 -1.22 -2.25
C THR A 198 -26.52 -1.63 -2.83
N ALA A 199 -25.50 -0.81 -2.57
CA ALA A 199 -24.11 -1.09 -2.91
C ALA A 199 -23.20 -0.80 -1.70
N ASN A 200 -22.05 -1.45 -1.66
CA ASN A 200 -21.04 -1.22 -0.64
C ASN A 200 -19.64 -1.05 -1.25
N TYR A 201 -18.81 -0.26 -0.59
CA TYR A 201 -17.41 -0.02 -0.93
C TYR A 201 -16.56 0.01 0.34
N TYR A 202 -15.61 -0.90 0.48
CA TYR A 202 -14.77 -0.96 1.68
C TYR A 202 -13.63 0.05 1.59
N VAL A 203 -13.50 0.91 2.61
CA VAL A 203 -12.38 1.83 2.79
C VAL A 203 -11.50 1.37 3.95
N THR A 204 -10.19 1.43 3.74
CA THR A 204 -9.18 1.15 4.76
C THR A 204 -8.56 2.47 5.20
N VAL A 205 -8.78 2.87 6.46
CA VAL A 205 -8.09 4.01 7.06
C VAL A 205 -6.81 3.49 7.71
N ASP A 206 -5.66 3.97 7.25
CA ASP A 206 -4.36 3.66 7.82
C ASP A 206 -3.92 4.80 8.76
N GLU A 207 -3.77 4.47 10.04
CA GLU A 207 -3.32 5.38 11.09
C GLU A 207 -1.88 5.88 10.87
N ASN A 208 -1.06 5.12 10.16
CA ASN A 208 0.28 5.54 9.76
C ASN A 208 0.23 6.78 8.82
N CYS A 209 -0.90 7.03 8.17
CA CYS A 209 -1.07 8.09 7.16
C CYS A 209 -1.76 9.37 7.69
N TRP A 210 -1.71 9.59 9.01
CA TRP A 210 -2.21 10.74 9.77
C TRP A 210 -1.56 12.10 9.40
N ALA A 211 -1.75 13.14 10.22
CA ALA A 211 -1.10 14.43 10.05
C ALA A 211 0.41 14.34 10.30
N SER A 212 1.21 14.75 9.31
CA SER A 212 2.67 14.71 9.39
C SER A 212 3.24 15.57 10.53
N SER A 213 4.45 15.25 10.98
CA SER A 213 5.23 16.13 11.88
C SER A 213 5.79 17.35 11.14
N ASN A 214 5.93 17.25 9.81
CA ASN A 214 6.65 18.20 8.96
C ASN A 214 8.13 18.32 9.35
N LEU A 215 8.73 17.20 9.80
CA LEU A 215 10.17 17.09 10.01
C LEU A 215 10.94 17.41 8.72
N PHE A 216 10.41 17.04 7.56
CA PHE A 216 10.92 17.55 6.28
C PHE A 216 9.95 18.59 5.70
N GLY A 217 10.52 19.65 5.15
CA GLY A 217 9.81 20.71 4.45
C GLY A 217 9.31 20.27 3.07
N PRO A 218 8.50 21.07 2.38
CA PRO A 218 7.92 20.69 1.09
C PRO A 218 9.00 20.27 0.08
N ALA A 219 8.69 19.27 -0.74
CA ALA A 219 9.57 18.83 -1.82
C ALA A 219 9.66 19.92 -2.91
N ILE A 220 10.81 20.59 -2.98
CA ILE A 220 11.06 21.68 -3.93
C ILE A 220 11.93 21.16 -5.06
N LYS A 221 11.51 21.36 -6.31
CA LYS A 221 12.32 21.08 -7.49
C LYS A 221 13.58 21.96 -7.50
N LYS A 222 14.75 21.36 -7.47
CA LYS A 222 16.06 22.05 -7.41
C LYS A 222 16.82 22.09 -8.73
N MET A 223 16.56 21.17 -9.65
CA MET A 223 17.11 21.21 -11.01
C MET A 223 16.29 20.40 -12.01
N ASN A 224 16.52 20.66 -13.30
CA ASN A 224 16.21 19.74 -14.41
C ASN A 224 17.49 18.97 -14.76
N GLY A 225 17.39 17.71 -15.16
CA GLY A 225 18.51 16.79 -15.31
C GLY A 225 18.56 15.74 -14.18
N PHE A 226 19.20 14.60 -14.43
CA PHE A 226 19.19 13.39 -13.58
C PHE A 226 17.80 12.76 -13.35
N ASP A 227 16.78 13.24 -14.06
CA ASP A 227 15.40 12.76 -14.08
C ASP A 227 15.07 11.86 -15.28
N VAL A 228 13.93 11.16 -15.20
CA VAL A 228 13.50 10.17 -16.19
C VAL A 228 13.31 10.79 -17.59
N ASN A 229 12.71 11.97 -17.70
CA ASN A 229 12.42 12.62 -18.98
C ASN A 229 13.69 13.14 -19.66
N ASN A 230 14.73 13.46 -18.89
CA ASN A 230 16.07 13.77 -19.39
C ASN A 230 16.96 12.52 -19.59
N GLY A 231 16.35 11.33 -19.70
CA GLY A 231 17.02 10.08 -20.10
C GLY A 231 17.64 9.26 -18.96
N TRP A 232 17.54 9.71 -17.71
CA TRP A 232 18.12 9.01 -16.54
C TRP A 232 17.19 7.92 -15.95
N GLY A 233 16.14 7.53 -16.68
CA GLY A 233 15.21 6.48 -16.28
C GLY A 233 15.69 5.04 -16.54
N ASP A 234 16.89 4.87 -17.10
CA ASP A 234 17.51 3.54 -17.29
C ASP A 234 18.17 3.08 -15.97
N ALA A 235 17.87 1.86 -15.53
CA ALA A 235 18.37 1.31 -14.27
C ALA A 235 19.91 1.20 -14.21
N ARG A 236 20.59 1.18 -15.36
CA ARG A 236 22.05 1.17 -15.46
C ARG A 236 22.68 2.55 -15.21
N LEU A 237 21.86 3.61 -15.17
CA LEU A 237 22.28 4.98 -14.89
C LEU A 237 22.05 5.32 -13.42
N GLU A 238 22.93 4.78 -12.59
CA GLU A 238 22.89 4.97 -11.15
C GLU A 238 23.08 6.45 -10.79
N ARG A 239 22.32 6.91 -9.78
CA ARG A 239 22.42 8.25 -9.21
C ARG A 239 22.69 8.10 -7.71
N ARG A 240 23.51 8.98 -7.16
CA ARG A 240 23.95 9.04 -5.77
C ARG A 240 24.07 10.49 -5.32
N VAL A 241 24.13 10.68 -4.01
CA VAL A 241 24.34 11.98 -3.38
C VAL A 241 25.47 11.87 -2.36
N ALA A 242 26.45 12.76 -2.42
CA ALA A 242 27.58 12.81 -1.50
C ALA A 242 28.34 14.14 -1.66
N ASP A 243 29.00 14.62 -0.60
CA ASP A 243 29.90 15.77 -0.70
C ASP A 243 31.18 15.34 -1.43
N VAL A 244 31.38 15.79 -2.68
CA VAL A 244 32.58 15.48 -3.47
C VAL A 244 33.61 16.61 -3.48
N ASN A 245 33.36 17.74 -2.80
CA ASN A 245 34.25 18.90 -2.77
C ASN A 245 34.65 19.40 -1.37
N ALA A 246 34.24 18.69 -0.32
CA ALA A 246 34.45 18.99 1.10
C ALA A 246 33.88 20.36 1.52
N ASP A 247 32.74 20.79 0.96
CA ASP A 247 32.06 22.04 1.34
C ASP A 247 30.90 21.87 2.33
N GLY A 248 30.68 20.63 2.78
CA GLY A 248 29.66 20.22 3.74
C GLY A 248 28.32 19.81 3.11
N LYS A 249 28.19 19.86 1.77
CA LYS A 249 26.90 19.62 1.08
C LYS A 249 26.99 18.45 0.12
N ALA A 250 25.92 17.66 0.09
CA ALA A 250 25.73 16.57 -0.82
C ALA A 250 25.48 17.09 -2.25
N ASP A 251 26.43 16.81 -3.12
CA ASP A 251 26.35 17.00 -4.56
C ASP A 251 25.60 15.81 -5.20
N ILE A 252 25.10 15.98 -6.42
CA ILE A 252 24.54 14.87 -7.21
C ILE A 252 25.64 14.25 -8.07
N ILE A 253 25.79 12.93 -7.99
CA ILE A 253 26.67 12.12 -8.82
C ILE A 253 25.82 11.17 -9.66
N GLY A 254 25.91 11.25 -10.99
CA GLY A 254 25.21 10.36 -11.92
C GLY A 254 26.19 9.60 -12.82
N PHE A 255 26.14 8.28 -12.74
CA PHE A 255 26.92 7.37 -13.58
C PHE A 255 26.24 7.25 -14.95
N GLY A 256 26.74 8.01 -15.91
CA GLY A 256 26.14 8.17 -17.24
C GLY A 256 26.42 7.02 -18.21
N TYR A 257 26.06 7.25 -19.48
CA TYR A 257 26.41 6.33 -20.56
C TYR A 257 27.89 6.34 -20.91
N ASP A 258 28.55 7.49 -20.83
CA ASP A 258 29.89 7.74 -21.38
C ASP A 258 30.82 8.50 -20.41
N GLY A 259 30.45 8.57 -19.14
CA GLY A 259 31.26 9.09 -18.03
C GLY A 259 30.42 9.35 -16.78
N VAL A 260 31.07 9.75 -15.69
CA VAL A 260 30.39 10.18 -14.46
C VAL A 260 30.20 11.70 -14.47
N TYR A 261 28.98 12.13 -14.19
CA TYR A 261 28.55 13.52 -14.19
C TYR A 261 28.27 13.97 -12.76
N VAL A 262 28.71 15.18 -12.40
CA VAL A 262 28.45 15.80 -11.11
C VAL A 262 27.72 17.11 -11.31
N SER A 263 26.74 17.40 -10.46
CA SER A 263 26.21 18.75 -10.28
C SER A 263 26.23 19.13 -8.80
N LYS A 264 26.94 20.21 -8.49
CA LYS A 264 27.24 20.58 -7.11
C LYS A 264 26.14 21.38 -6.44
N SER A 265 25.88 21.11 -5.17
CA SER A 265 24.96 21.90 -4.34
C SER A 265 25.59 23.25 -3.97
N ASN A 266 24.75 24.25 -3.70
CA ASN A 266 25.12 25.43 -2.95
C ASN A 266 24.22 25.66 -1.71
N GLY A 267 23.44 24.64 -1.35
CA GLY A 267 22.43 24.68 -0.28
C GLY A 267 21.12 25.37 -0.63
N SER A 268 20.99 25.89 -1.85
CA SER A 268 19.73 26.47 -2.36
C SER A 268 19.30 25.86 -3.69
N THR A 269 20.24 25.54 -4.58
CA THR A 269 20.06 24.90 -5.89
C THR A 269 21.29 24.05 -6.23
N PHE A 270 21.20 23.23 -7.27
CA PHE A 270 22.38 22.65 -7.91
C PHE A 270 22.94 23.60 -8.98
N GLY A 271 24.25 23.47 -9.26
CA GLY A 271 24.96 24.21 -10.30
C GLY A 271 24.79 23.59 -11.69
N SER A 272 25.74 23.90 -12.59
CA SER A 272 25.81 23.28 -13.91
C SER A 272 26.37 21.86 -13.83
N THR A 273 25.65 20.88 -14.37
CA THR A 273 26.16 19.50 -14.52
C THR A 273 27.39 19.46 -15.42
N ALA A 274 28.47 18.83 -14.95
CA ALA A 274 29.70 18.61 -15.70
C ALA A 274 30.12 17.14 -15.67
N LYS A 275 30.72 16.62 -16.76
CA LYS A 275 31.40 15.32 -16.72
C LYS A 275 32.72 15.47 -15.97
N TRP A 276 32.93 14.66 -14.95
CA TRP A 276 34.12 14.71 -14.08
C TRP A 276 35.16 13.63 -14.41
N VAL A 277 34.74 12.51 -15.00
CA VAL A 277 35.63 11.43 -15.45
C VAL A 277 34.96 10.58 -16.55
N THR A 278 35.78 9.98 -17.43
CA THR A 278 35.37 8.90 -18.34
C THR A 278 35.81 7.57 -17.74
N GLY A 279 34.91 6.60 -17.63
CA GLY A 279 35.03 5.44 -16.75
C GLY A 279 33.86 5.34 -15.77
N PHE A 280 33.62 4.16 -15.19
CA PHE A 280 32.46 3.82 -14.34
C PHE A 280 31.09 4.00 -15.04
N ASP A 281 31.10 4.17 -16.36
CA ASP A 281 29.94 4.38 -17.22
C ASP A 281 29.54 3.13 -18.02
N VAL A 282 28.33 3.17 -18.56
CA VAL A 282 27.70 2.02 -19.24
C VAL A 282 28.49 1.57 -20.47
N ASN A 283 29.02 2.51 -21.28
CA ASN A 283 29.75 2.20 -22.50
C ASN A 283 31.13 1.59 -22.22
N ASN A 284 31.73 1.89 -21.07
CA ASN A 284 32.92 1.23 -20.54
C ASN A 284 32.61 -0.05 -19.73
N GLY A 285 31.42 -0.64 -19.90
CA GLY A 285 31.05 -1.94 -19.36
C GLY A 285 30.51 -1.94 -17.93
N TRP A 286 30.41 -0.78 -17.28
CA TRP A 286 29.92 -0.67 -15.89
C TRP A 286 28.39 -0.66 -15.76
N GLY A 287 27.65 -0.89 -16.85
CA GLY A 287 26.20 -1.07 -16.84
C GLY A 287 25.74 -2.51 -16.59
N ASP A 288 26.63 -3.40 -16.15
CA ASP A 288 26.32 -4.77 -15.74
C ASP A 288 25.86 -4.81 -14.28
N GLU A 289 24.69 -5.38 -14.00
CA GLU A 289 24.04 -5.40 -12.68
C GLU A 289 24.83 -6.09 -11.56
N ARG A 290 25.87 -6.87 -11.91
CA ARG A 290 26.76 -7.56 -10.95
C ARG A 290 27.86 -6.65 -10.41
N LEU A 291 28.14 -5.56 -11.12
CA LEU A 291 29.08 -4.51 -10.74
C LEU A 291 28.37 -3.49 -9.86
N LEU A 292 29.09 -2.88 -8.92
CA LEU A 292 28.54 -1.84 -8.05
C LEU A 292 29.36 -0.56 -8.16
N ARG A 293 28.66 0.58 -8.12
CA ARG A 293 29.25 1.92 -8.11
C ARG A 293 28.75 2.66 -6.87
N LEU A 294 29.67 2.92 -5.95
CA LEU A 294 29.42 3.63 -4.70
C LEU A 294 30.27 4.91 -4.66
N VAL A 295 29.89 5.84 -3.78
CA VAL A 295 30.61 7.10 -3.57
C VAL A 295 30.78 7.31 -2.07
N ALA A 296 32.01 7.47 -1.60
CA ALA A 296 32.36 7.67 -0.19
C ALA A 296 33.82 8.14 -0.06
N ASP A 297 34.15 8.92 0.97
CA ASP A 297 35.55 9.28 1.26
C ASP A 297 36.30 8.03 1.73
N VAL A 298 37.25 7.54 0.94
CA VAL A 298 38.09 6.38 1.32
C VAL A 298 39.51 6.77 1.68
N ASN A 299 39.86 8.06 1.56
CA ASN A 299 41.22 8.56 1.72
C ASN A 299 41.42 9.40 3.01
N GLY A 300 40.34 9.98 3.53
CA GLY A 300 40.28 10.81 4.74
C GLY A 300 40.34 12.32 4.48
N ASP A 301 40.25 12.78 3.22
CA ASP A 301 40.27 14.21 2.85
C ASP A 301 38.90 14.89 2.87
N ARG A 302 37.84 14.16 3.25
CA ARG A 302 36.43 14.56 3.33
C ARG A 302 35.73 14.77 2.00
N LYS A 303 36.31 14.35 0.88
CA LYS A 303 35.63 14.31 -0.41
C LYS A 303 35.24 12.88 -0.71
N ALA A 304 34.01 12.69 -1.13
CA ALA A 304 33.55 11.38 -1.54
C ALA A 304 34.20 10.97 -2.88
N ASP A 305 34.90 9.85 -2.86
CA ASP A 305 35.58 9.23 -4.00
C ASP A 305 34.65 8.23 -4.70
N ILE A 306 34.87 7.95 -5.99
CA ILE A 306 34.17 6.83 -6.65
C ILE A 306 34.85 5.52 -6.24
N VAL A 307 34.04 4.55 -5.80
CA VAL A 307 34.47 3.17 -5.54
C VAL A 307 33.64 2.21 -6.40
N GLY A 308 34.29 1.59 -7.39
CA GLY A 308 33.69 0.62 -8.30
C GLY A 308 34.13 -0.80 -8.01
N PHE A 309 33.19 -1.69 -7.70
CA PHE A 309 33.44 -3.13 -7.57
C PHE A 309 33.36 -3.76 -8.97
N GLY A 310 34.53 -4.01 -9.55
CA GLY A 310 34.72 -4.49 -10.91
C GLY A 310 34.56 -6.02 -11.05
N TYR A 311 35.01 -6.52 -12.20
CA TYR A 311 35.10 -7.97 -12.44
C TYR A 311 36.24 -8.63 -11.67
N ASP A 312 37.37 -7.94 -11.48
CA ASP A 312 38.64 -8.51 -11.04
C ASP A 312 39.33 -7.70 -9.91
N GLY A 313 38.56 -6.84 -9.25
CA GLY A 313 38.98 -6.08 -8.08
C GLY A 313 38.09 -4.86 -7.79
N VAL A 314 38.45 -4.14 -6.73
CA VAL A 314 37.85 -2.84 -6.38
C VAL A 314 38.73 -1.73 -6.94
N TYR A 315 38.12 -0.82 -7.69
CA TYR A 315 38.75 0.32 -8.33
C TYR A 315 38.28 1.61 -7.67
N VAL A 316 39.23 2.48 -7.32
CA VAL A 316 38.98 3.79 -6.71
C VAL A 316 39.42 4.90 -7.65
N SER A 317 38.64 5.97 -7.72
CA SER A 317 38.90 7.17 -8.50
C SER A 317 38.68 8.38 -7.60
N LEU A 318 39.78 8.96 -7.14
CA LEU A 318 39.80 9.96 -6.07
C LEU A 318 39.26 11.31 -6.54
N SER A 319 38.51 12.02 -5.69
CA SER A 319 37.99 13.35 -6.00
C SER A 319 39.04 14.45 -5.78
N SER A 320 39.13 15.38 -6.73
CA SER A 320 39.86 16.64 -6.56
C SER A 320 39.01 17.75 -5.94
N GLY A 321 37.67 17.61 -5.93
CA GLY A 321 36.70 18.69 -5.68
C GLY A 321 36.23 19.43 -6.94
N SER A 322 36.78 19.08 -8.10
CA SER A 322 36.39 19.60 -9.43
C SER A 322 36.38 18.55 -10.56
N SER A 323 36.90 17.35 -10.30
CA SER A 323 36.98 16.19 -11.19
C SER A 323 37.29 14.93 -10.37
N PHE A 324 37.16 13.74 -10.97
CA PHE A 324 37.75 12.53 -10.40
C PHE A 324 39.04 12.13 -11.16
N GLY A 325 40.01 11.58 -10.43
CA GLY A 325 41.28 11.09 -10.99
C GLY A 325 41.14 9.77 -11.77
N PRO A 326 42.23 9.28 -12.38
CA PRO A 326 42.21 8.00 -13.08
C PRO A 326 41.88 6.84 -12.12
N ALA A 327 41.04 5.91 -12.59
CA ALA A 327 40.68 4.71 -11.82
C ALA A 327 41.91 3.84 -11.52
N SER A 328 42.11 3.52 -10.24
CA SER A 328 43.23 2.72 -9.74
C SER A 328 42.70 1.51 -8.98
N LYS A 329 43.19 0.29 -9.28
CA LYS A 329 42.79 -0.91 -8.52
C LYS A 329 43.43 -0.86 -7.13
N TRP A 330 42.60 -0.89 -6.09
CA TRP A 330 43.02 -0.84 -4.68
C TRP A 330 42.97 -2.21 -3.99
N LEU A 331 42.21 -3.17 -4.53
CA LEU A 331 42.07 -4.52 -3.97
C LEU A 331 41.73 -5.54 -5.08
N SER A 332 42.21 -6.78 -4.93
CA SER A 332 41.69 -7.96 -5.65
C SER A 332 40.90 -8.80 -4.65
N GLY A 333 39.57 -8.75 -4.75
CA GLY A 333 38.61 -9.18 -3.75
C GLY A 333 37.33 -8.35 -3.84
N PHE A 334 36.22 -8.85 -3.27
CA PHE A 334 34.87 -8.26 -3.37
C PHE A 334 34.33 -8.05 -4.81
N ASP A 335 34.96 -8.69 -5.79
CA ASP A 335 34.66 -8.59 -7.23
C ASP A 335 33.91 -9.80 -7.79
N VAL A 336 33.40 -9.67 -9.01
CA VAL A 336 32.55 -10.70 -9.66
C VAL A 336 33.28 -12.03 -9.83
N ASN A 337 34.56 -12.03 -10.22
CA ASN A 337 35.34 -13.25 -10.42
C ASN A 337 35.62 -13.99 -9.10
N ASN A 338 35.67 -13.26 -7.98
CA ASN A 338 35.71 -13.81 -6.62
C ASN A 338 34.31 -14.11 -6.04
N GLY A 339 33.27 -14.19 -6.87
CA GLY A 339 31.92 -14.64 -6.49
C GLY A 339 30.99 -13.56 -5.94
N TRP A 340 31.41 -12.30 -5.88
CA TRP A 340 30.61 -11.20 -5.30
C TRP A 340 29.60 -10.58 -6.26
N GLY A 341 29.48 -11.09 -7.50
CA GLY A 341 28.47 -10.65 -8.46
C GLY A 341 27.04 -11.11 -8.15
N ASP A 342 26.81 -11.81 -7.04
CA ASP A 342 25.49 -12.24 -6.59
C ASP A 342 24.76 -11.10 -5.86
N SER A 343 23.55 -10.76 -6.32
CA SER A 343 22.77 -9.63 -5.78
C SER A 343 22.35 -9.80 -4.31
N ARG A 344 22.46 -11.01 -3.75
CA ARG A 344 22.22 -11.28 -2.32
C ARG A 344 23.38 -10.86 -1.41
N LEU A 345 24.52 -10.49 -2.00
CA LEU A 345 25.77 -10.11 -1.33
C LEU A 345 26.05 -8.60 -1.41
N PRO A 346 25.29 -7.75 -0.69
CA PRO A 346 25.49 -6.32 -0.71
C PRO A 346 26.86 -5.95 -0.15
N ARG A 347 27.45 -4.91 -0.74
CA ARG A 347 28.73 -4.32 -0.36
C ARG A 347 28.50 -2.84 -0.07
N PHE A 348 29.17 -2.33 0.95
CA PHE A 348 29.10 -0.93 1.40
C PHE A 348 30.51 -0.36 1.53
N ILE A 349 30.62 0.97 1.45
CA ILE A 349 31.82 1.72 1.80
C ILE A 349 31.43 2.68 2.93
N VAL A 350 31.95 2.47 4.14
CA VAL A 350 31.68 3.32 5.31
C VAL A 350 32.70 3.05 6.41
N ASP A 351 33.03 4.07 7.21
CA ASP A 351 33.92 3.92 8.36
C ASP A 351 33.30 3.01 9.43
N VAL A 352 33.92 1.86 9.71
CA VAL A 352 33.53 0.98 10.81
C VAL A 352 34.55 0.93 11.94
N ASN A 353 35.68 1.64 11.80
CA ASN A 353 36.83 1.57 12.70
C ASN A 353 37.04 2.86 13.53
N GLY A 354 36.57 4.01 13.04
CA GLY A 354 36.63 5.33 13.64
C GLY A 354 37.76 6.24 13.10
N ASP A 355 38.47 5.84 12.05
CA ASP A 355 39.56 6.63 11.42
C ASP A 355 39.09 7.64 10.36
N LYS A 356 37.77 7.69 10.10
CA LYS A 356 37.07 8.57 9.15
C LYS A 356 37.31 8.24 7.68
N LYS A 357 37.73 7.01 7.36
CA LYS A 357 37.79 6.51 5.99
C LYS A 357 36.75 5.43 5.77
N GLY A 358 36.15 5.43 4.59
CA GLY A 358 35.25 4.38 4.15
C GLY A 358 35.96 3.04 4.02
N ASP A 359 35.60 2.07 4.87
CA ASP A 359 36.03 0.68 4.78
C ASP A 359 35.10 -0.12 3.87
N ILE A 360 35.60 -1.15 3.18
CA ILE A 360 34.73 -2.10 2.49
C ILE A 360 34.09 -3.01 3.52
N VAL A 361 32.76 -3.10 3.51
CA VAL A 361 32.00 -4.12 4.24
C VAL A 361 31.09 -4.89 3.29
N GLY A 362 31.35 -6.20 3.16
CA GLY A 362 30.59 -7.11 2.31
C GLY A 362 29.88 -8.18 3.12
N PHE A 363 28.58 -8.33 2.90
CA PHE A 363 27.78 -9.39 3.50
C PHE A 363 27.87 -10.63 2.60
N ALA A 364 28.64 -11.62 3.04
CA ALA A 364 28.94 -12.83 2.29
C ALA A 364 27.87 -13.92 2.47
N TYR A 365 28.18 -15.14 2.01
CA TYR A 365 27.34 -16.31 2.26
C TYR A 365 27.32 -16.76 3.72
N ASP A 366 28.42 -16.59 4.45
CA ASP A 366 28.68 -17.22 5.76
C ASP A 366 29.19 -16.23 6.83
N GLY A 367 28.99 -14.93 6.60
CA GLY A 367 29.28 -13.87 7.57
C GLY A 367 29.45 -12.49 6.93
N VAL A 368 29.78 -11.50 7.76
CA VAL A 368 30.15 -10.15 7.29
C VAL A 368 31.66 -10.02 7.26
N TYR A 369 32.20 -9.61 6.11
CA TYR A 369 33.62 -9.41 5.88
C TYR A 369 33.94 -7.93 5.76
N VAL A 370 34.99 -7.49 6.44
CA VAL A 370 35.49 -6.11 6.44
C VAL A 370 36.89 -6.07 5.88
N SER A 371 37.18 -5.04 5.09
CA SER A 371 38.48 -4.77 4.49
C SER A 371 38.78 -3.29 4.64
N LEU A 372 39.62 -2.97 5.63
CA LEU A 372 39.86 -1.60 6.09
C LEU A 372 40.61 -0.76 5.06
N SER A 373 40.27 0.51 4.90
CA SER A 373 41.06 1.45 4.10
C SER A 373 42.28 1.94 4.88
N ASN A 374 43.43 2.05 4.22
CA ASN A 374 44.55 2.84 4.75
C ASN A 374 44.60 4.27 4.18
N GLY A 375 43.79 4.57 3.17
CA GLY A 375 43.75 5.83 2.43
C GLY A 375 44.50 5.83 1.09
N SER A 376 45.10 4.70 0.71
CA SER A 376 45.77 4.47 -0.59
C SER A 376 45.53 3.08 -1.18
N SER A 377 45.05 2.13 -0.36
CA SER A 377 44.53 0.83 -0.74
C SER A 377 43.61 0.28 0.36
N PHE A 378 42.93 -0.82 0.09
CA PHE A 378 42.22 -1.60 1.11
C PHE A 378 43.08 -2.79 1.57
N GLY A 379 42.96 -3.14 2.85
CA GLY A 379 43.64 -4.29 3.46
C GLY A 379 43.04 -5.66 3.07
N PRO A 380 43.57 -6.76 3.63
CA PRO A 380 42.98 -8.08 3.43
C PRO A 380 41.60 -8.20 4.11
N ALA A 381 40.65 -8.85 3.42
CA ALA A 381 39.31 -9.09 3.94
C ALA A 381 39.34 -10.03 5.17
N SER A 382 38.67 -9.63 6.25
CA SER A 382 38.57 -10.38 7.51
C SER A 382 37.11 -10.53 7.92
N LYS A 383 36.68 -11.74 8.34
CA LYS A 383 35.31 -11.94 8.85
C LYS A 383 35.17 -11.29 10.23
N TRP A 384 34.20 -10.38 10.37
CA TRP A 384 33.93 -9.63 11.60
C TRP A 384 32.65 -10.09 12.32
N LEU A 385 31.77 -10.83 11.65
CA LEU A 385 30.52 -11.36 12.21
C LEU A 385 30.08 -12.64 11.50
N SER A 386 29.43 -13.55 12.22
CA SER A 386 28.63 -14.65 11.64
C SER A 386 27.16 -14.34 11.91
N GLY A 387 26.44 -13.87 10.89
CA GLY A 387 25.15 -13.20 10.99
C GLY A 387 24.96 -12.19 9.84
N PHE A 388 23.70 -11.82 9.54
CA PHE A 388 23.31 -10.99 8.38
C PHE A 388 23.73 -11.54 6.99
N ASP A 389 24.14 -12.79 6.94
CA ASP A 389 24.59 -13.52 5.76
C ASP A 389 23.52 -14.42 5.15
N VAL A 390 23.78 -14.88 3.92
CA VAL A 390 22.81 -15.67 3.12
C VAL A 390 22.45 -16.99 3.79
N ASN A 391 23.42 -17.70 4.38
CA ASN A 391 23.20 -19.00 5.02
C ASN A 391 22.36 -18.88 6.30
N ASN A 392 22.46 -17.74 7.00
CA ASN A 392 21.59 -17.37 8.12
C ASN A 392 20.27 -16.67 7.68
N GLY A 393 19.83 -16.87 6.44
CA GLY A 393 18.52 -16.45 5.94
C GLY A 393 18.43 -15.05 5.36
N TRP A 394 19.49 -14.23 5.42
CA TRP A 394 19.49 -12.86 4.90
C TRP A 394 19.69 -12.75 3.38
N GLY A 395 19.51 -13.87 2.66
CA GLY A 395 19.54 -13.93 1.19
C GLY A 395 18.22 -13.56 0.50
N ASP A 396 17.14 -13.35 1.26
CA ASP A 396 15.87 -12.84 0.73
C ASP A 396 16.00 -11.33 0.41
N SER A 397 15.69 -10.93 -0.82
CA SER A 397 15.84 -9.54 -1.29
C SER A 397 14.96 -8.53 -0.55
N ARG A 398 13.92 -9.00 0.16
CA ARG A 398 13.05 -8.17 1.02
C ARG A 398 13.74 -7.75 2.32
N LEU A 399 14.78 -8.49 2.73
CA LEU A 399 15.58 -8.27 3.94
C LEU A 399 16.74 -7.31 3.66
N THR A 400 16.44 -6.03 3.64
CA THR A 400 17.43 -4.98 3.37
C THR A 400 18.41 -4.86 4.53
N ARG A 401 19.70 -4.69 4.17
CA ARG A 401 20.78 -4.35 5.09
C ARG A 401 21.24 -2.93 4.79
N ARG A 402 21.61 -2.19 5.83
CA ARG A 402 22.12 -0.82 5.81
C ARG A 402 23.18 -0.68 6.90
N MET A 403 24.04 0.32 6.78
CA MET A 403 25.02 0.63 7.82
C MET A 403 25.15 2.14 8.02
N ALA A 404 25.20 2.55 9.28
CA ALA A 404 25.41 3.93 9.73
C ALA A 404 25.68 3.90 11.24
N ASP A 405 26.29 4.95 11.80
CA ASP A 405 26.44 5.09 13.25
C ASP A 405 25.07 5.38 13.87
N VAL A 406 24.51 4.41 14.61
CA VAL A 406 23.21 4.61 15.29
C VAL A 406 23.36 5.01 16.74
N ASN A 407 24.59 5.04 17.27
CA ASN A 407 24.87 5.17 18.70
C ASN A 407 25.69 6.42 19.09
N ALA A 408 26.25 7.13 18.08
CA ALA A 408 27.14 8.28 18.14
C ALA A 408 28.56 7.99 18.71
N ASP A 409 29.12 6.78 18.51
CA ASP A 409 30.52 6.46 18.84
C ASP A 409 31.52 6.73 17.71
N GLY A 410 31.03 7.16 16.54
CA GLY A 410 31.82 7.50 15.36
C GLY A 410 32.08 6.33 14.41
N LYS A 411 31.43 5.17 14.60
CA LYS A 411 31.60 3.98 13.75
C LYS A 411 30.26 3.54 13.20
N ALA A 412 30.22 3.12 11.94
CA ALA A 412 29.00 2.57 11.37
C ALA A 412 28.68 1.18 11.93
N ASP A 413 27.45 1.05 12.40
CA ASP A 413 26.84 -0.20 12.88
C ASP A 413 26.12 -0.92 11.73
N ILE A 414 25.78 -2.20 11.92
CA ILE A 414 24.91 -2.93 10.99
C ILE A 414 23.45 -2.75 11.41
N ILE A 415 22.58 -2.39 10.45
CA ILE A 415 21.13 -2.34 10.61
C ILE A 415 20.50 -3.27 9.55
N GLY A 416 19.85 -4.35 9.98
CA GLY A 416 19.13 -5.28 9.11
C GLY A 416 17.63 -5.25 9.37
N PHE A 417 16.84 -5.02 8.33
CA PHE A 417 15.39 -5.07 8.37
C PHE A 417 14.94 -6.51 8.13
N GLY A 418 14.60 -7.21 9.21
CA GLY A 418 14.27 -8.63 9.26
C GLY A 418 12.86 -8.97 8.78
N TYR A 419 12.42 -10.21 9.06
CA TYR A 419 11.02 -10.61 8.87
C TYR A 419 10.08 -10.00 9.91
N ASP A 420 10.54 -9.85 11.15
CA ASP A 420 9.69 -9.50 12.31
C ASP A 420 10.12 -8.22 13.06
N GLY A 421 11.18 -7.55 12.60
CA GLY A 421 11.61 -6.24 13.10
C GLY A 421 12.98 -5.81 12.58
N VAL A 422 13.54 -4.76 13.18
CA VAL A 422 14.85 -4.20 12.86
C VAL A 422 15.90 -4.71 13.85
N TYR A 423 16.96 -5.32 13.33
CA TYR A 423 18.06 -5.88 14.09
C TYR A 423 19.30 -5.02 13.92
N VAL A 424 19.96 -4.68 15.03
CA VAL A 424 21.18 -3.87 15.05
C VAL A 424 22.33 -4.65 15.66
N SER A 425 23.50 -4.52 15.07
CA SER A 425 24.75 -5.13 15.52
C SER A 425 25.84 -4.07 15.53
N LEU A 426 26.21 -3.63 16.74
CA LEU A 426 27.09 -2.48 16.92
C LEU A 426 28.55 -2.81 16.55
N SER A 427 29.23 -1.89 15.86
CA SER A 427 30.67 -2.01 15.62
C SER A 427 31.45 -1.91 16.93
N LYS A 428 32.61 -2.56 16.97
CA LYS A 428 33.62 -2.39 18.02
C LYS A 428 34.95 -1.88 17.47
N GLY A 429 35.00 -1.57 16.16
CA GLY A 429 36.19 -1.09 15.45
C GLY A 429 37.22 -2.16 15.09
N SER A 430 36.89 -3.43 15.29
CA SER A 430 37.70 -4.60 14.92
C SER A 430 36.89 -5.88 14.69
N TYR A 431 35.61 -5.86 15.09
CA TYR A 431 34.58 -6.86 14.86
C TYR A 431 33.22 -6.19 15.08
N PHE A 432 32.11 -6.86 14.73
CA PHE A 432 30.77 -6.44 15.14
C PHE A 432 30.25 -7.27 16.31
N GLY A 433 29.52 -6.65 17.22
CA GLY A 433 28.89 -7.33 18.36
C GLY A 433 27.77 -8.30 17.96
N PRO A 434 27.14 -8.98 18.93
CA PRO A 434 25.91 -9.73 18.69
C PRO A 434 24.79 -8.80 18.19
N ALA A 435 23.95 -9.34 17.30
CA ALA A 435 22.78 -8.65 16.79
C ALA A 435 21.60 -8.72 17.77
N TYR A 436 20.95 -7.59 18.02
CA TYR A 436 19.75 -7.49 18.85
C TYR A 436 18.60 -6.83 18.09
N LYS A 437 17.37 -7.30 18.34
CA LYS A 437 16.15 -6.65 17.83
C LYS A 437 15.95 -5.32 18.58
N TRP A 438 16.03 -4.20 17.86
CA TRP A 438 15.89 -2.85 18.41
C TRP A 438 14.48 -2.27 18.24
N ARG A 439 13.68 -2.83 17.31
CA ARG A 439 12.33 -2.37 16.98
C ARG A 439 11.52 -3.51 16.31
N SER A 440 10.21 -3.54 16.55
CA SER A 440 9.23 -4.24 15.71
C SER A 440 8.59 -3.24 14.74
N GLY A 441 8.25 -3.65 13.52
CA GLY A 441 7.90 -2.74 12.43
C GLY A 441 9.08 -2.47 11.49
N PHE A 442 8.80 -1.84 10.34
CA PHE A 442 9.70 -1.71 9.17
C PHE A 442 10.19 -3.05 8.56
N ASP A 443 9.54 -4.14 8.94
CA ASP A 443 9.87 -5.51 8.59
C ASP A 443 8.93 -6.11 7.53
N VAL A 444 9.28 -7.29 7.03
CA VAL A 444 8.55 -7.94 5.93
C VAL A 444 7.15 -8.38 6.34
N ASN A 445 6.95 -8.87 7.58
CA ASN A 445 5.64 -9.29 8.07
C ASN A 445 4.68 -8.11 8.21
N ASN A 446 5.19 -6.93 8.54
CA ASN A 446 4.47 -5.65 8.53
C ASN A 446 4.44 -4.96 7.15
N GLY A 447 4.69 -5.70 6.06
CA GLY A 447 4.43 -5.24 4.69
C GLY A 447 5.45 -4.25 4.11
N TRP A 448 6.66 -4.16 4.68
CA TRP A 448 7.74 -3.28 4.21
C TRP A 448 8.71 -3.92 3.21
N GLY A 449 8.56 -5.22 2.92
CA GLY A 449 9.46 -5.95 2.01
C GLY A 449 9.40 -5.54 0.52
N ALA A 450 8.53 -4.62 0.14
CA ALA A 450 8.32 -4.21 -1.25
C ALA A 450 9.40 -3.21 -1.73
N PRO A 451 9.97 -3.34 -2.95
CA PRO A 451 11.00 -2.43 -3.46
C PRO A 451 10.57 -0.95 -3.52
N GLU A 452 9.28 -0.69 -3.70
CA GLU A 452 8.68 0.65 -3.78
C GLU A 452 8.66 1.37 -2.42
N LYS A 453 8.88 0.61 -1.34
CA LYS A 453 8.99 1.06 0.06
C LYS A 453 10.44 0.99 0.59
N PRO A 454 11.40 1.73 0.00
CA PRO A 454 12.79 1.65 0.41
C PRO A 454 12.97 2.15 1.85
N ARG A 455 13.91 1.51 2.55
CA ARG A 455 14.28 1.79 3.94
C ARG A 455 15.75 2.21 4.00
N PHE A 456 16.01 3.31 4.66
CA PHE A 456 17.32 3.92 4.83
C PHE A 456 17.57 4.23 6.30
N VAL A 457 18.80 4.64 6.61
CA VAL A 457 19.21 5.15 7.92
C VAL A 457 20.08 6.38 7.70
N ALA A 458 19.80 7.47 8.39
CA ALA A 458 20.58 8.71 8.34
C ALA A 458 20.31 9.56 9.59
N ASP A 459 21.24 10.44 9.93
CA ASP A 459 20.98 11.48 10.94
C ASP A 459 20.01 12.51 10.33
N VAL A 460 18.87 12.73 10.98
CA VAL A 460 17.78 13.63 10.51
C VAL A 460 17.24 14.48 11.67
N ASP A 461 18.01 14.59 12.74
CA ASP A 461 17.73 15.43 13.91
C ASP A 461 19.01 15.98 14.58
N GLY A 462 20.13 15.97 13.86
CA GLY A 462 21.41 16.55 14.25
C GLY A 462 22.10 15.82 15.40
N CYS A 463 21.65 14.60 15.73
CA CYS A 463 22.10 13.85 16.89
C CYS A 463 23.29 12.95 16.67
N LYS A 464 23.79 12.85 15.44
CA LYS A 464 24.85 11.93 15.00
C LYS A 464 24.50 10.47 15.26
N LYS A 465 23.20 10.20 15.39
CA LYS A 465 22.60 8.87 15.56
C LYS A 465 21.67 8.65 14.38
N ALA A 466 22.10 7.82 13.45
CA ALA A 466 21.30 7.50 12.30
C ALA A 466 19.96 6.90 12.73
N SER A 467 18.88 7.56 12.31
CA SER A 467 17.50 7.17 12.54
C SER A 467 16.96 6.45 11.32
N ILE A 468 15.97 5.57 11.49
CA ILE A 468 15.34 4.91 10.34
C ILE A 468 14.52 5.95 9.57
N VAL A 469 14.75 6.01 8.26
CA VAL A 469 13.97 6.83 7.32
C VAL A 469 13.39 5.88 6.28
N ALA A 470 12.06 5.71 6.30
CA ALA A 470 11.38 4.66 5.56
C ALA A 470 10.25 5.25 4.69
N PHE A 471 10.32 4.99 3.39
CA PHE A 471 9.35 5.51 2.44
C PHE A 471 8.16 4.55 2.36
N TYR A 472 6.98 5.03 2.73
CA TYR A 472 5.72 4.28 2.72
C TYR A 472 4.83 4.75 1.56
N TYR A 473 3.59 4.29 1.47
CA TYR A 473 2.71 4.70 0.36
C TYR A 473 2.23 6.16 0.49
N CYS A 474 1.94 6.63 1.71
CA CYS A 474 1.40 7.96 1.99
C CYS A 474 2.44 9.03 2.32
N GLY A 475 3.71 8.66 2.42
CA GLY A 475 4.81 9.58 2.66
C GLY A 475 6.03 8.92 3.28
N VAL A 476 6.88 9.70 3.94
CA VAL A 476 8.10 9.21 4.60
C VAL A 476 7.89 9.13 6.10
N HIS A 477 8.24 7.99 6.68
CA HIS A 477 8.22 7.71 8.11
C HIS A 477 9.63 7.84 8.70
N VAL A 478 9.74 8.41 9.90
CA VAL A 478 11.00 8.50 10.64
C VAL A 478 10.85 7.89 12.04
N SER A 479 11.79 7.03 12.41
CA SER A 479 11.87 6.37 13.71
C SER A 479 13.24 6.67 14.32
N ARG A 480 13.24 7.54 15.34
CA ARG A 480 14.46 8.14 15.90
C ARG A 480 15.28 7.13 16.69
N SER A 481 16.59 7.11 16.49
CA SER A 481 17.50 6.29 17.30
C SER A 481 17.69 6.88 18.70
N THR A 482 17.61 6.04 19.73
CA THR A 482 18.01 6.40 21.10
C THR A 482 19.53 6.23 21.32
N GLY A 483 20.21 5.49 20.44
CA GLY A 483 21.55 4.93 20.65
C GLY A 483 21.54 3.52 21.26
N SER A 484 20.36 2.97 21.54
CA SER A 484 20.18 1.59 22.06
C SER A 484 18.91 0.87 21.56
N SER A 485 18.05 1.61 20.84
CA SER A 485 16.74 1.19 20.31
C SER A 485 16.25 2.23 19.30
N PHE A 486 15.13 1.97 18.62
CA PHE A 486 14.44 2.97 17.79
C PHE A 486 13.03 3.29 18.32
N ASN A 487 12.77 4.58 18.56
CA ASN A 487 11.49 5.11 19.06
C ASN A 487 10.32 4.83 18.11
N GLY A 488 9.08 4.94 18.61
CA GLY A 488 7.86 5.00 17.77
C GLY A 488 8.03 5.96 16.58
N ASP A 489 7.53 5.57 15.41
CA ASP A 489 7.70 6.34 14.19
C ASP A 489 6.62 7.41 14.00
N GLU A 490 6.99 8.44 13.26
CA GLU A 490 6.08 9.49 12.80
C GLU A 490 6.11 9.60 11.29
N LEU A 491 4.96 9.93 10.69
CA LEU A 491 4.92 10.42 9.31
C LEU A 491 5.62 11.78 9.26
N ALA A 492 6.87 11.79 8.80
CA ALA A 492 7.72 12.98 8.74
C ALA A 492 7.23 13.98 7.68
N ILE A 493 6.78 13.49 6.52
CA ILE A 493 6.24 14.30 5.42
C ILE A 493 5.27 13.49 4.54
N LYS A 494 4.19 14.13 4.07
CA LYS A 494 3.33 13.62 2.98
C LYS A 494 3.95 13.90 1.60
N GLY A 495 4.92 13.07 1.23
CA GLY A 495 5.65 13.15 -0.04
C GLY A 495 6.59 11.95 -0.23
N PHE A 496 7.07 11.73 -1.46
CA PHE A 496 7.97 10.61 -1.82
C PHE A 496 7.41 9.18 -1.63
N GLY A 497 6.13 9.06 -1.30
CA GLY A 497 5.41 7.80 -1.23
C GLY A 497 4.69 7.43 -2.53
N THR A 498 4.28 6.17 -2.63
CA THR A 498 3.71 5.60 -3.86
C THR A 498 2.41 6.28 -4.29
N ASP A 499 1.56 6.71 -3.36
CA ASP A 499 0.32 7.44 -3.64
C ASP A 499 0.58 8.87 -4.14
N GLN A 500 1.80 9.39 -3.95
CA GLN A 500 2.27 10.65 -4.53
C GLN A 500 3.04 10.41 -5.84
N GLY A 501 2.94 9.22 -6.42
CA GLY A 501 3.55 8.84 -7.70
C GLY A 501 4.93 8.20 -7.62
N TRP A 502 5.51 8.01 -6.43
CA TRP A 502 6.89 7.50 -6.25
C TRP A 502 6.99 5.96 -6.20
N GLY A 503 6.00 5.26 -6.74
CA GLY A 503 6.00 3.80 -6.85
C GLY A 503 6.72 3.25 -8.08
N ASP A 504 7.12 4.11 -9.02
CA ASP A 504 7.89 3.69 -10.19
C ASP A 504 9.37 3.49 -9.82
N SER A 505 9.94 2.32 -10.16
CA SER A 505 11.30 1.93 -9.79
C SER A 505 12.40 2.81 -10.39
N ARG A 506 12.09 3.64 -11.39
CA ARG A 506 13.03 4.61 -11.98
C ARG A 506 13.19 5.88 -11.14
N LEU A 507 12.26 6.12 -10.21
CA LEU A 507 12.20 7.26 -9.31
C LEU A 507 12.97 6.97 -8.03
N LEU A 508 14.29 7.16 -8.12
CA LEU A 508 15.20 6.94 -7.01
C LEU A 508 14.98 7.97 -5.89
N ARG A 509 15.20 7.51 -4.66
CA ARG A 509 15.15 8.31 -3.43
C ARG A 509 16.46 8.04 -2.69
N GLU A 510 17.14 9.10 -2.27
CA GLU A 510 18.44 9.07 -1.59
C GLU A 510 18.42 10.07 -0.43
N LEU A 511 19.37 9.95 0.50
CA LEU A 511 19.51 10.85 1.65
C LEU A 511 20.91 11.47 1.69
N GLY A 512 20.99 12.75 2.02
CA GLY A 512 22.26 13.47 2.21
C GLY A 512 22.02 14.92 2.61
N ASP A 513 22.98 15.55 3.29
CA ASP A 513 22.86 16.95 3.71
C ASP A 513 22.93 17.89 2.50
N PHE A 514 21.81 18.43 2.00
CA PHE A 514 21.84 19.29 0.82
C PHE A 514 22.30 20.71 1.15
N ASN A 515 22.08 21.18 2.39
CA ASN A 515 22.18 22.59 2.77
C ASN A 515 23.46 22.94 3.57
N GLY A 516 24.09 21.97 4.22
CA GLY A 516 25.27 22.07 5.06
C GLY A 516 25.00 22.26 6.56
N ASP A 517 23.82 21.89 7.07
CA ASP A 517 23.43 22.02 8.48
C ASP A 517 23.79 20.81 9.35
N GLY A 518 24.21 19.70 8.74
CA GLY A 518 24.59 18.45 9.38
C GLY A 518 23.47 17.41 9.45
N GLU A 519 22.26 17.71 8.99
CA GLU A 519 21.13 16.78 8.91
C GLU A 519 20.93 16.27 7.47
N ALA A 520 20.50 15.01 7.30
CA ALA A 520 20.30 14.44 5.97
C ALA A 520 18.93 14.78 5.40
N ASP A 521 18.93 15.49 4.26
CA ASP A 521 17.75 15.84 3.48
C ASP A 521 17.32 14.71 2.54
N ILE A 522 16.05 14.76 2.10
CA ILE A 522 15.53 13.80 1.11
C ILE A 522 15.78 14.33 -0.31
N PHE A 523 16.46 13.54 -1.12
CA PHE A 523 16.59 13.73 -2.56
C PHE A 523 15.66 12.76 -3.28
N GLY A 524 14.79 13.27 -4.16
CA GLY A 524 13.94 12.48 -5.04
C GLY A 524 14.23 12.77 -6.51
N PHE A 525 14.68 11.76 -7.25
CA PHE A 525 14.92 11.84 -8.68
C PHE A 525 13.61 11.59 -9.43
N GLY A 526 12.88 12.66 -9.73
CA GLY A 526 11.53 12.64 -10.29
C GLY A 526 11.47 12.30 -11.78
N TYR A 527 10.27 12.49 -12.35
CA TYR A 527 10.08 12.38 -13.80
C TYR A 527 10.70 13.54 -14.57
N ASP A 528 10.60 14.77 -14.06
CA ASP A 528 10.92 16.00 -14.78
C ASP A 528 12.03 16.84 -14.12
N GLY A 529 12.58 16.38 -13.00
CA GLY A 529 13.75 16.98 -12.34
C GLY A 529 14.05 16.34 -10.98
N VAL A 530 15.05 16.89 -10.29
CA VAL A 530 15.39 16.47 -8.92
C VAL A 530 14.71 17.37 -7.90
N TYR A 531 14.03 16.75 -6.94
CA TYR A 531 13.33 17.38 -5.84
C TYR A 531 14.13 17.18 -4.56
N VAL A 532 14.27 18.25 -3.77
CA VAL A 532 14.86 18.17 -2.42
C VAL A 532 13.84 18.63 -1.40
N SER A 533 13.72 17.88 -0.32
CA SER A 533 12.88 18.16 0.84
C SER A 533 13.79 18.26 2.05
N ILE A 534 13.98 19.50 2.49
CA ILE A 534 14.99 19.88 3.48
C ILE A 534 14.45 19.59 4.89
N THR A 535 15.28 19.03 5.75
CA THR A 535 14.99 18.76 7.16
C THR A 535 14.79 20.08 7.91
N GLN A 536 13.77 20.13 8.75
CA GLN A 536 13.30 21.34 9.44
C GLN A 536 13.48 21.23 10.95
N SER A 537 14.32 20.31 11.44
CA SER A 537 14.52 20.00 12.87
C SER A 537 14.71 21.28 13.69
N PRO A 538 13.69 21.77 14.41
CA PRO A 538 13.78 23.09 15.03
C PRO A 538 14.57 23.06 16.35
N ILE A 539 15.07 21.90 16.75
CA ILE A 539 15.29 21.54 18.16
C ILE A 539 16.58 20.72 18.39
N GLY A 540 17.06 19.96 17.40
CA GLY A 540 18.18 19.02 17.59
C GLY A 540 17.90 17.99 18.69
N CYS A 541 18.95 17.51 19.38
CA CYS A 541 18.82 16.50 20.45
C CYS A 541 18.06 16.92 21.73
N ALA A 542 17.50 18.14 21.81
CA ALA A 542 16.58 18.44 22.88
C ALA A 542 15.35 17.55 22.68
N GLN A 543 15.20 16.53 23.53
CA GLN A 543 14.13 15.54 23.50
C GLN A 543 12.81 16.20 23.10
N VAL A 544 12.29 15.88 21.89
CA VAL A 544 10.93 16.26 21.53
C VAL A 544 10.04 15.68 22.62
N PRO A 545 9.35 16.49 23.45
CA PRO A 545 8.47 15.96 24.48
C PRO A 545 7.43 15.12 23.74
N GLY A 546 7.45 13.80 23.97
CA GLY A 546 6.81 12.82 23.10
C GLY A 546 5.42 13.29 22.71
N ARG A 547 5.22 13.53 21.39
CA ARG A 547 4.19 14.40 20.82
C ARG A 547 2.91 14.30 21.62
N ALA A 548 2.65 15.28 22.48
CA ALA A 548 1.43 15.30 23.29
C ALA A 548 0.27 15.41 22.31
N VAL A 549 -0.38 14.28 22.03
CA VAL A 549 -1.61 14.25 21.26
C VAL A 549 -2.59 15.06 22.09
N SER A 550 -2.85 16.29 21.63
CA SER A 550 -3.89 17.14 22.19
C SER A 550 -5.24 16.57 21.79
N ALA A 551 -5.57 15.44 22.40
CA ALA A 551 -6.93 14.98 22.55
C ALA A 551 -7.60 16.05 23.42
N ILE A 552 -8.33 16.97 22.77
CA ILE A 552 -9.27 17.87 23.43
C ILE A 552 -10.46 17.01 23.89
N GLY A 553 -10.19 16.15 24.88
CA GLY A 553 -11.19 15.42 25.64
C GLY A 553 -11.95 16.44 26.48
N LYS A 554 -13.21 16.66 26.13
CA LYS A 554 -14.09 17.57 26.88
C LYS A 554 -14.11 17.17 28.35
N THR A 555 -13.83 18.12 29.22
CA THR A 555 -14.25 18.06 30.62
C THR A 555 -15.76 18.24 30.69
N SER A 556 -16.48 17.11 30.67
CA SER A 556 -17.84 17.04 31.20
C SER A 556 -17.80 16.35 32.56
N GLY A 557 -18.15 17.07 33.63
CA GLY A 557 -18.75 16.41 34.80
C GLY A 557 -20.06 15.75 34.34
N GLU A 558 -20.52 14.63 34.89
CA GLU A 558 -20.59 14.28 36.31
C GLU A 558 -20.53 12.74 36.56
N SER A 559 -20.19 12.37 37.80
CA SER A 559 -20.48 11.12 38.55
C SER A 559 -20.40 9.71 37.90
N PHE A 560 -19.51 8.87 38.47
CA PHE A 560 -19.65 7.44 38.89
C PHE A 560 -20.80 6.58 38.31
N GLU A 561 -20.67 5.31 37.88
CA GLU A 561 -19.72 4.19 38.16
C GLU A 561 -19.36 3.44 36.84
N SER A 562 -18.27 2.68 36.67
CA SER A 562 -17.83 1.51 37.46
C SER A 562 -16.34 1.15 37.24
N ASP A 563 -15.74 0.45 38.20
CA ASP A 563 -14.30 0.19 38.28
C ASP A 563 -13.75 -0.84 37.26
N LYS A 564 -13.12 -0.35 36.19
CA LYS A 564 -12.13 -1.11 35.39
C LYS A 564 -10.70 -0.55 35.43
N ASN A 565 -10.49 0.59 36.07
CA ASN A 565 -9.22 1.33 36.07
C ASN A 565 -8.49 1.30 37.42
N GLN A 566 -8.66 0.25 38.23
CA GLN A 566 -7.93 0.10 39.51
C GLN A 566 -6.68 -0.77 39.36
N VAL A 567 -5.51 -0.14 39.47
CA VAL A 567 -4.23 -0.83 39.71
C VAL A 567 -3.82 -0.69 41.17
N GLN A 568 -3.50 -1.81 41.80
CA GLN A 568 -2.90 -1.91 43.12
C GLN A 568 -1.38 -2.04 43.00
N VAL A 569 -0.65 -1.43 43.94
CA VAL A 569 0.82 -1.42 44.00
C VAL A 569 1.23 -1.79 45.41
N TYR A 570 1.85 -2.94 45.61
CA TYR A 570 2.16 -3.48 46.94
C TYR A 570 3.42 -4.35 46.98
N PRO A 571 4.29 -4.25 48.01
CA PRO A 571 4.25 -3.25 49.07
C PRO A 571 4.55 -1.84 48.52
N ASN A 572 3.91 -0.84 49.10
CA ASN A 572 4.17 0.57 48.83
C ASN A 572 3.90 1.37 50.13
N PRO A 573 4.94 1.89 50.81
CA PRO A 573 6.34 1.92 50.40
C PRO A 573 7.01 0.54 50.23
N THR A 574 8.08 0.48 49.45
CA THR A 574 8.90 -0.73 49.19
C THR A 574 10.37 -0.50 49.54
N ASN A 575 11.11 -1.58 49.79
CA ASN A 575 12.57 -1.59 49.96
C ASN A 575 13.32 -2.04 48.67
N GLY A 576 12.63 -2.18 47.55
CA GLY A 576 13.22 -2.56 46.25
C GLY A 576 12.16 -3.10 45.29
N ILE A 577 11.52 -4.22 45.63
CA ILE A 577 10.57 -4.89 44.74
C ILE A 577 9.13 -4.51 45.10
N THR A 578 8.30 -4.18 44.12
CA THR A 578 6.85 -3.99 44.29
C THR A 578 6.06 -4.76 43.23
N ILE A 579 4.90 -5.28 43.59
CA ILE A 579 3.99 -6.01 42.72
C ILE A 579 2.87 -5.07 42.27
N LEU A 580 2.55 -5.13 40.99
CA LEU A 580 1.43 -4.45 40.35
C LEU A 580 0.35 -5.48 40.07
N ARG A 581 -0.90 -5.19 40.43
CA ARG A 581 -2.07 -6.03 40.09
C ARG A 581 -3.22 -5.18 39.58
N GLY A 582 -3.82 -5.57 38.45
CA GLY A 582 -4.99 -4.94 37.86
C GLY A 582 -5.18 -5.32 36.39
N ASP A 583 -6.42 -5.42 35.93
CA ASP A 583 -6.76 -5.97 34.60
C ASP A 583 -6.21 -5.14 33.42
N ILE A 584 -6.00 -3.84 33.64
CA ILE A 584 -5.38 -2.93 32.66
C ILE A 584 -3.90 -3.27 32.36
N LEU A 585 -3.23 -4.08 33.20
CA LEU A 585 -1.81 -4.39 33.02
C LEU A 585 -1.52 -5.26 31.79
N ALA A 586 -2.47 -6.11 31.38
CA ALA A 586 -2.29 -7.01 30.25
C ALA A 586 -2.09 -6.22 28.95
N GLY A 587 -0.92 -6.39 28.31
CA GLY A 587 -0.57 -5.65 27.09
C GLY A 587 -0.37 -4.14 27.30
N SER A 588 0.01 -3.73 28.51
CA SER A 588 0.37 -2.34 28.83
C SER A 588 1.89 -2.14 28.84
N SER A 589 2.33 -0.90 28.56
CA SER A 589 3.69 -0.46 28.87
C SER A 589 3.73 0.23 30.24
N LEU A 590 4.82 -0.01 30.96
CA LEU A 590 5.11 0.58 32.27
C LEU A 590 6.36 1.46 32.17
N GLU A 591 6.25 2.68 32.69
CA GLU A 591 7.38 3.58 32.91
C GLU A 591 7.50 3.89 34.39
N VAL A 592 8.71 3.74 34.95
CA VAL A 592 9.04 4.29 36.27
C VAL A 592 9.74 5.62 36.03
N ILE A 593 9.18 6.68 36.63
CA ILE A 593 9.57 8.06 36.44
C ILE A 593 10.05 8.61 37.79
N ASP A 594 11.20 9.27 37.84
CA ASP A 594 11.69 9.90 39.07
C ASP A 594 10.96 11.22 39.39
N ALA A 595 11.26 11.82 40.54
CA ALA A 595 10.66 13.08 40.97
C ALA A 595 10.98 14.29 40.06
N THR A 596 11.92 14.17 39.11
CA THR A 596 12.25 15.21 38.11
C THR A 596 11.48 15.05 36.81
N GLY A 597 10.73 13.95 36.64
CA GLY A 597 10.01 13.62 35.40
C GLY A 597 10.82 12.76 34.41
N LYS A 598 12.02 12.30 34.79
CA LYS A 598 12.84 11.42 33.95
C LYS A 598 12.39 9.98 34.06
N VAL A 599 12.19 9.30 32.93
CA VAL A 599 12.00 7.83 32.89
C VAL A 599 13.31 7.16 33.27
N VAL A 600 13.26 6.32 34.30
CA VAL A 600 14.41 5.57 34.86
C VAL A 600 14.28 4.05 34.68
N TYR A 601 13.10 3.56 34.31
CA TYR A 601 12.85 2.14 34.04
C TYR A 601 11.68 1.97 33.05
N LEU A 602 11.76 0.98 32.17
CA LEU A 602 10.75 0.63 31.16
C LEU A 602 10.49 -0.87 31.21
N ILE A 603 9.21 -1.27 31.19
CA ILE A 603 8.79 -2.69 31.14
C ILE A 603 7.59 -2.82 30.22
N ASP A 604 7.69 -3.70 29.22
CA ASP A 604 6.53 -4.18 28.46
C ASP A 604 5.90 -5.36 29.20
N VAL A 605 4.62 -5.27 29.52
CA VAL A 605 3.90 -6.32 30.26
C VAL A 605 3.22 -7.24 29.24
N ALA A 606 3.52 -8.54 29.31
CA ALA A 606 2.81 -9.58 28.58
C ALA A 606 1.31 -9.61 28.95
N GLU A 607 0.51 -10.50 28.35
CA GLU A 607 -0.92 -10.64 28.64
C GLU A 607 -1.19 -11.25 30.04
N GLN A 608 -0.86 -10.50 31.10
CA GLN A 608 -1.02 -10.88 32.51
C GLN A 608 -1.49 -9.68 33.33
N ASN A 609 -2.41 -9.94 34.27
CA ASN A 609 -3.03 -8.91 35.12
C ASN A 609 -2.20 -8.65 36.41
N GLU A 610 -0.97 -9.16 36.47
CA GLU A 610 -0.02 -9.00 37.56
C GLU A 610 1.42 -8.99 37.03
N THR A 611 2.29 -8.15 37.59
CA THR A 611 3.72 -8.11 37.27
C THR A 611 4.55 -7.53 38.42
N SER A 612 5.83 -7.89 38.51
CA SER A 612 6.77 -7.37 39.52
C SER A 612 7.72 -6.33 38.94
N VAL A 613 7.89 -5.23 39.65
CA VAL A 613 8.85 -4.17 39.33
C VAL A 613 9.98 -4.20 40.37
N ASP A 614 11.21 -4.42 39.92
CA ASP A 614 12.41 -4.33 40.76
C ASP A 614 13.06 -2.95 40.63
N LEU A 615 13.05 -2.20 41.72
CA LEU A 615 13.65 -0.87 41.86
C LEU A 615 14.90 -0.89 42.76
N SER A 616 15.41 -2.07 43.14
CA SER A 616 16.53 -2.21 44.09
C SER A 616 17.83 -1.53 43.64
N ALA A 617 18.00 -1.31 42.34
CA ALA A 617 19.12 -0.58 41.75
C ALA A 617 18.95 0.96 41.74
N LEU A 618 17.78 1.48 42.14
CA LEU A 618 17.49 2.92 42.14
C LEU A 618 17.77 3.58 43.51
N PRO A 619 18.12 4.88 43.54
CA PRO A 619 18.21 5.63 44.79
C PRO A 619 16.89 5.66 45.57
N LYS A 620 16.97 5.68 46.90
CA LYS A 620 15.80 5.84 47.78
C LYS A 620 15.09 7.17 47.49
N GLY A 621 13.78 7.17 47.32
CA GLY A 621 13.04 8.36 46.88
C GLY A 621 11.59 8.12 46.45
N LEU A 622 10.97 9.20 45.97
CA LEU A 622 9.63 9.18 45.37
C LEU A 622 9.73 8.94 43.86
N TYR A 623 8.99 7.94 43.39
CA TYR A 623 8.83 7.59 41.99
C TYR A 623 7.35 7.62 41.58
N PHE A 624 7.12 7.77 40.28
CA PHE A 624 5.81 7.67 39.67
C PHE A 624 5.84 6.56 38.63
N LEU A 625 4.97 5.57 38.80
CA LEU A 625 4.70 4.58 37.78
C LEU A 625 3.63 5.13 36.84
N ARG A 626 3.93 5.25 35.54
CA ARG A 626 2.95 5.45 34.47
C ARG A 626 2.65 4.09 33.82
N ILE A 627 1.38 3.80 33.63
CA ILE A 627 0.83 2.58 33.05
C ILE A 627 0.01 3.02 31.85
N GLN A 628 0.30 2.49 30.67
CA GLN A 628 -0.33 2.95 29.44
C GLN A 628 -0.71 1.76 28.55
N ASN A 629 -1.97 1.74 28.14
CA ASN A 629 -2.44 0.90 27.04
C ASN A 629 -3.30 1.76 26.08
N LYS A 630 -3.89 1.11 25.07
CA LYS A 630 -4.75 1.77 24.07
C LYS A 630 -6.02 2.41 24.63
N ASP A 631 -6.49 1.99 25.80
CA ASP A 631 -7.78 2.37 26.37
C ASP A 631 -7.65 3.39 27.53
N ALA A 632 -6.53 3.40 28.26
CA ALA A 632 -6.29 4.34 29.36
C ALA A 632 -4.80 4.56 29.72
N VAL A 633 -4.55 5.70 30.38
CA VAL A 633 -3.27 6.02 31.05
C VAL A 633 -3.54 6.19 32.54
N ILE A 634 -2.80 5.45 33.37
CA ILE A 634 -2.89 5.50 34.84
C ILE A 634 -1.54 5.89 35.42
N GLN A 635 -1.54 6.71 36.48
CA GLN A 635 -0.34 7.04 37.24
C GLN A 635 -0.50 6.61 38.70
N LYS A 636 0.55 5.99 39.27
CA LYS A 636 0.62 5.58 40.69
C LYS A 636 1.91 6.09 41.29
N LYS A 637 1.88 6.48 42.56
CA LYS A 637 3.09 6.86 43.32
C LYS A 637 3.73 5.61 43.91
N ILE A 638 5.06 5.50 43.85
CA ILE A 638 5.85 4.47 44.54
C ILE A 638 6.85 5.18 45.45
N MET A 639 6.93 4.76 46.71
CA MET A 639 7.92 5.24 47.67
C MET A 639 8.95 4.14 47.90
N LEU A 640 10.21 4.40 47.54
CA LEU A 640 11.35 3.49 47.76
C LEU A 640 12.13 3.96 49.00
N LEU A 641 12.16 3.12 50.05
CA LEU A 641 12.69 3.42 51.39
C LEU A 641 14.16 3.08 51.57
#